data_AF-A0A7X7KZA8-F1
#
_entry.id   AF-A0A7X7KZA8-F1
#
_cell.length_a   1.000
_cell.length_b   1.000
_cell.length_c   1.000
_cell.angle_alpha   90.00
_cell.angle_beta   90.00
_cell.angle_gamma   90.00
#
_symmetry.space_group_name_H-M   'P 1'
#
loop_
_entity.id
_entity.type
_entity.pdbx_description
1 polymer ?
#
loop_
_entity_poly.entity_id
_entity_poly.type
_entity_poly.pdbx_seq_one_letter_code
_entity_poly.pdbx_strand_id
1 'polypeptide(L)'
;DEAPVPTRLDVWWRGRPRNVAFMLAVACMVRRRSGRRADLRLCRIVEQEEDVGESRRELASFLSQARVDADVHVLVLQAEAPFDRIVRESSDARYVFLGLRLPGGDEADDAYAAYYRQMLAALDPLPTTVLAMAAESVDFQSIFSTEA
;
A
#
# COMPACT_ATOMS: atom_id res chain seq x y z
N ASP A 1 24.26 14.65 16.32
CA ASP A 1 22.91 15.06 15.95
C ASP A 1 22.40 14.04 14.95
N GLU A 2 21.52 13.14 15.40
CA GLU A 2 20.95 12.09 14.56
C GLU A 2 19.58 12.59 14.09
N ALA A 3 19.36 12.64 12.78
CA ALA A 3 18.08 13.07 12.22
C ALA A 3 16.95 12.20 12.81
N PRO A 4 15.77 12.77 13.08
CA PRO A 4 14.67 12.00 13.65
C PRO A 4 14.30 10.83 12.73
N VAL A 5 14.27 9.63 13.28
CA VAL A 5 13.95 8.41 12.53
C VAL A 5 12.52 8.52 11.98
N PRO A 6 12.30 8.33 10.66
CA PRO A 6 10.97 8.33 10.08
C PRO A 6 10.04 7.34 10.80
N THR A 7 8.79 7.76 11.06
CA THR A 7 7.78 6.91 11.70
C THR A 7 6.63 6.52 10.78
N ARG A 8 6.52 7.17 9.61
CA ARG A 8 5.42 7.00 8.67
C ARG A 8 5.49 5.67 7.93
N LEU A 9 4.35 4.98 7.83
CA LEU A 9 4.16 3.78 7.03
C LEU A 9 3.21 4.12 5.88
N ASP A 10 3.61 3.83 4.65
CA ASP A 10 2.76 4.04 3.47
C ASP A 10 2.31 2.69 2.91
N VAL A 11 1.01 2.50 2.71
CA VAL A 11 0.42 1.29 2.14
C VAL A 11 -0.25 1.63 0.81
N TRP A 12 0.28 1.12 -0.30
CA TRP A 12 -0.21 1.43 -1.64
C TRP A 12 -1.23 0.42 -2.14
N TRP A 13 -2.44 0.89 -2.42
CA TRP A 13 -3.57 0.06 -2.82
C TRP A 13 -4.03 0.33 -4.25
N ARG A 14 -3.94 -0.70 -5.10
CA ARG A 14 -4.41 -0.72 -6.50
C ARG A 14 -5.83 -1.30 -6.69
N GLY A 15 -6.71 -1.19 -5.70
CA GLY A 15 -8.13 -1.60 -5.81
C GLY A 15 -8.46 -3.07 -5.49
N ARG A 16 -7.48 -3.95 -5.20
CA ARG A 16 -7.76 -5.34 -4.76
C ARG A 16 -7.92 -5.45 -3.22
N PRO A 17 -9.11 -5.70 -2.66
CA PRO A 17 -9.37 -5.59 -1.22
C PRO A 17 -8.62 -6.63 -0.36
N ARG A 18 -8.46 -7.86 -0.85
CA ARG A 18 -7.82 -8.94 -0.06
C ARG A 18 -6.36 -8.67 0.29
N ASN A 19 -5.56 -8.24 -0.69
CA ASN A 19 -4.14 -8.03 -0.46
C ASN A 19 -3.88 -6.78 0.40
N VAL A 20 -4.72 -5.74 0.27
CA VAL A 20 -4.58 -4.54 1.10
C VAL A 20 -4.93 -4.80 2.56
N ALA A 21 -5.93 -5.63 2.86
CA ALA A 21 -6.26 -6.02 4.23
C ALA A 21 -5.07 -6.72 4.91
N PHE A 22 -4.42 -7.65 4.19
CA PHE A 22 -3.20 -8.30 4.68
C PHE A 22 -2.05 -7.29 4.90
N MET A 23 -1.80 -6.40 3.93
CA MET A 23 -0.78 -5.36 4.08
C MET A 23 -1.04 -4.44 5.28
N LEU A 24 -2.29 -4.01 5.49
CA LEU A 24 -2.68 -3.19 6.65
C LEU A 24 -2.50 -3.94 7.97
N ALA A 25 -2.80 -5.24 8.01
CA ALA A 25 -2.56 -6.06 9.20
C ALA A 25 -1.07 -6.05 9.58
N VAL A 26 -0.19 -6.31 8.60
CA VAL A 26 1.26 -6.28 8.81
C VAL A 26 1.73 -4.88 9.21
N ALA A 27 1.25 -3.84 8.53
CA ALA A 27 1.56 -2.45 8.87
C ALA A 27 1.17 -2.11 10.31
N CYS A 28 -0.02 -2.51 10.76
CA CYS A 28 -0.49 -2.31 12.14
C CYS A 28 0.38 -3.04 13.17
N MET A 29 0.88 -4.24 12.86
CA MET A 29 1.77 -5.00 13.75
C MET A 29 3.15 -4.35 13.93
N VAL A 30 3.71 -3.79 12.86
CA VAL A 30 5.04 -3.16 12.90
C VAL A 30 5.00 -1.67 13.23
N ARG A 31 3.80 -1.06 13.19
CA ARG A 31 3.58 0.34 13.56
C ARG A 31 3.98 0.54 15.02
N ARG A 32 4.91 1.47 15.26
CA ARG A 32 5.19 1.94 16.63
C ARG A 32 4.01 2.79 17.09
N ARG A 33 3.54 2.60 18.32
CA ARG A 33 2.54 3.47 18.94
C ARG A 33 3.20 4.80 19.31
N SER A 34 3.32 5.70 18.34
CA SER A 34 3.85 7.06 18.53
C SER A 34 2.79 8.05 19.03
N GLY A 35 1.54 7.60 19.23
CA GLY A 35 0.42 8.43 19.65
C GLY A 35 -0.15 9.33 18.54
N ARG A 36 0.45 9.34 17.34
CA ARG A 36 -0.02 10.13 16.19
C ARG A 36 -0.78 9.25 15.19
N ARG A 37 -1.97 9.70 14.80
CA ARG A 37 -2.80 9.13 13.73
C ARG A 37 -2.08 9.11 12.37
N ALA A 38 -1.26 10.13 12.11
CA ALA A 38 -0.61 10.40 10.82
C ALA A 38 0.56 9.48 10.43
N ASP A 39 0.82 8.43 11.21
CA ASP A 39 1.96 7.54 11.01
C ASP A 39 1.63 6.34 10.11
N LEU A 40 0.37 6.19 9.66
CA LEU A 40 -0.05 5.20 8.67
C LEU A 40 -0.89 5.88 7.59
N ARG A 41 -0.47 5.75 6.32
CA ARG A 41 -1.21 6.25 5.15
C ARG A 41 -1.67 5.10 4.27
N LEU A 42 -2.93 5.13 3.88
CA LEU A 42 -3.47 4.30 2.81
C LEU A 42 -3.48 5.12 1.52
N CYS A 43 -2.57 4.77 0.60
CA CYS A 43 -2.28 5.51 -0.61
C CYS A 43 -2.93 4.85 -1.84
N ARG A 44 -3.47 5.65 -2.76
CA ARG A 44 -3.94 5.19 -4.08
C ARG A 44 -3.60 6.21 -5.16
N ILE A 45 -3.16 5.73 -6.32
CA ILE A 45 -3.05 6.54 -7.54
C ILE A 45 -4.32 6.33 -8.38
N VAL A 46 -4.90 7.41 -8.86
CA VAL A 46 -6.00 7.43 -9.84
C VAL A 46 -5.55 8.09 -11.13
N GLU A 47 -6.22 7.82 -12.24
CA GLU A 47 -5.84 8.39 -13.54
C GLU A 47 -6.38 9.80 -13.76
N GLN A 48 -7.58 10.08 -13.23
CA GLN A 48 -8.24 11.36 -13.43
C GLN A 48 -8.57 12.06 -12.11
N GLU A 49 -8.62 13.39 -12.13
CA GLU A 49 -8.97 14.20 -10.95
C GLU A 49 -10.41 13.92 -10.47
N GLU A 50 -11.32 13.60 -11.41
CA GLU A 50 -12.72 13.25 -11.09
C GLU A 50 -12.83 11.99 -10.20
N ASP A 51 -11.88 11.05 -10.32
CA ASP A 51 -11.86 9.81 -9.55
C ASP A 51 -11.40 10.00 -8.10
N VAL A 52 -10.80 11.15 -7.77
CA VAL A 52 -10.23 11.42 -6.44
C VAL A 52 -11.30 11.38 -5.36
N GLY A 53 -12.47 11.97 -5.61
CA GLY A 53 -13.55 12.07 -4.63
C GLY A 53 -14.17 10.70 -4.31
N GLU A 54 -14.37 9.86 -5.32
CA GLU A 54 -14.85 8.49 -5.13
C GLU A 54 -13.80 7.62 -4.43
N SER A 55 -12.56 7.61 -4.94
CA SER A 55 -11.47 6.81 -4.35
C SER A 55 -11.20 7.18 -2.90
N ARG A 56 -11.27 8.46 -2.52
CA ARG A 56 -11.13 8.87 -1.10
C ARG A 56 -12.23 8.29 -0.22
N ARG A 57 -13.48 8.28 -0.70
CA ARG A 57 -14.63 7.71 0.03
C ARG A 57 -14.50 6.20 0.20
N GLU A 58 -14.08 5.49 -0.85
CA GLU A 58 -13.83 4.05 -0.78
C GLU A 58 -12.75 3.70 0.25
N LEU A 59 -11.60 4.38 0.18
CA LEU A 59 -10.49 4.16 1.13
C LEU A 59 -10.91 4.46 2.57
N ALA A 60 -11.62 5.58 2.78
CA ALA A 60 -12.10 5.95 4.11
C ALA A 60 -13.12 4.95 4.66
N SER A 61 -14.05 4.48 3.81
CA SER A 61 -15.02 3.45 4.17
C SER A 61 -14.34 2.14 4.56
N PHE A 62 -13.36 1.70 3.77
CA PHE A 62 -12.58 0.50 4.05
C PHE A 62 -11.82 0.59 5.38
N LEU A 63 -11.14 1.70 5.65
CA LEU A 63 -10.45 1.92 6.94
C LEU A 63 -11.42 1.95 8.13
N SER A 64 -12.59 2.58 7.95
CA SER A 64 -13.64 2.63 8.97
C SER A 64 -14.17 1.23 9.31
N GLN A 65 -14.51 0.43 8.29
CA GLN A 65 -14.95 -0.95 8.46
C GLN A 65 -13.88 -1.82 9.14
N ALA A 66 -12.61 -1.65 8.74
CA ALA A 66 -11.49 -2.35 9.36
C ALA A 66 -11.08 -1.77 10.73
N ARG A 67 -11.72 -0.69 11.20
CA ARG A 67 -11.36 0.04 12.43
C ARG A 67 -9.88 0.40 12.50
N VAL A 68 -9.25 0.66 11.35
CA VAL A 68 -7.83 1.02 11.24
C VAL A 68 -7.71 2.54 11.25
N ASP A 69 -6.95 3.04 12.22
CA ASP A 69 -6.62 4.45 12.30
C ASP A 69 -5.48 4.81 11.34
N ALA A 70 -5.81 5.38 10.19
CA ALA A 70 -4.88 5.77 9.13
C ALA A 70 -5.41 6.97 8.31
N ASP A 71 -4.50 7.70 7.66
CA ASP A 71 -4.84 8.78 6.73
C ASP A 71 -5.08 8.24 5.32
N VAL A 72 -6.05 8.81 4.61
CA VAL A 72 -6.31 8.51 3.19
C VAL A 72 -5.53 9.47 2.31
N HIS A 73 -4.72 8.92 1.41
CA HIS A 73 -3.91 9.72 0.49
C HIS A 73 -4.15 9.29 -0.96
N VAL A 74 -4.89 10.11 -1.71
CA VAL A 74 -5.21 9.82 -3.12
C VAL A 74 -4.52 10.85 -3.99
N LEU A 75 -3.83 10.35 -5.01
CA LEU A 75 -3.01 11.11 -5.95
C LEU A 75 -3.47 10.86 -7.37
N VAL A 76 -3.45 11.91 -8.20
CA VAL A 76 -3.67 11.77 -9.64
C VAL A 76 -2.35 11.47 -10.33
N LEU A 77 -2.35 10.48 -11.21
CA LEU A 77 -1.20 10.12 -12.03
C LEU A 77 -0.88 11.28 -12.98
N GLN A 78 0.39 11.68 -13.00
CA GLN A 78 0.88 12.70 -13.92
C GLN A 78 1.50 12.02 -15.15
N ALA A 79 2.30 12.75 -15.94
CA ALA A 79 2.96 12.19 -17.12
C ALA A 79 4.05 11.14 -16.81
N GLU A 80 4.37 10.92 -15.53
CA GLU A 80 5.40 9.99 -15.05
C GLU A 80 4.85 8.56 -14.85
N ALA A 81 5.73 7.57 -14.68
CA ALA A 81 5.29 6.21 -14.40
C ALA A 81 4.70 6.10 -12.97
N PRO A 82 3.74 5.19 -12.73
CA PRO A 82 3.15 5.01 -11.40
C PRO A 82 4.17 4.71 -10.29
N PHE A 83 5.24 3.97 -10.61
CA PHE A 83 6.29 3.67 -9.64
C PHE A 83 7.15 4.90 -9.32
N ASP A 84 7.39 5.80 -10.28
CA ASP A 84 8.11 7.06 -10.03
C ASP A 84 7.31 7.94 -9.07
N ARG A 85 5.97 7.97 -9.22
CA ARG A 85 5.09 8.69 -8.29
C ARG A 85 5.16 8.08 -6.88
N ILE A 86 5.14 6.75 -6.77
CA ILE A 86 5.28 6.03 -5.49
C ILE A 86 6.61 6.37 -4.82
N VAL A 87 7.71 6.31 -5.57
CA VAL A 87 9.06 6.65 -5.09
C VAL A 87 9.11 8.07 -4.56
N ARG A 88 8.62 9.03 -5.34
CA ARG A 88 8.58 10.44 -4.96
C ARG A 88 7.82 10.66 -3.65
N GLU A 89 6.66 10.05 -3.51
CA GLU A 89 5.78 10.26 -2.35
C GLU A 89 6.26 9.52 -1.10
N SER A 90 6.90 8.36 -1.24
CA SER A 90 7.22 7.47 -0.12
C SER A 90 8.72 7.38 0.22
N SER A 91 9.57 8.21 -0.40
CA SER A 91 11.02 8.24 -0.15
C SER A 91 11.41 8.58 1.30
N ASP A 92 10.58 9.35 2.00
CA ASP A 92 10.75 9.74 3.40
C ASP A 92 9.95 8.86 4.39
N ALA A 93 9.34 7.78 3.90
CA ALA A 93 8.65 6.82 4.75
C ALA A 93 9.65 5.94 5.54
N ARG A 94 9.16 5.30 6.60
CA ARG A 94 9.90 4.25 7.31
C ARG A 94 9.76 2.90 6.60
N TYR A 95 8.52 2.55 6.26
CA TYR A 95 8.18 1.33 5.54
C TYR A 95 7.19 1.65 4.45
N VAL A 96 7.36 0.99 3.30
CA VAL A 96 6.43 1.08 2.18
C VAL A 96 5.89 -0.30 1.89
N PHE A 97 4.57 -0.45 1.86
CA PHE A 97 3.89 -1.70 1.58
C PHE A 97 3.31 -1.63 0.16
N LEU A 98 3.69 -2.60 -0.66
CA LEU A 98 3.27 -2.69 -2.05
C LEU A 98 2.77 -4.10 -2.36
N GLY A 99 1.65 -4.15 -3.08
CA GLY A 99 1.06 -5.41 -3.49
C GLY A 99 1.75 -6.00 -4.71
N LEU A 100 2.10 -7.29 -4.63
CA LEU A 100 2.53 -8.08 -5.78
C LEU A 100 1.33 -8.61 -6.56
N ARG A 101 1.39 -8.52 -7.88
CA ARG A 101 0.44 -9.20 -8.77
C ARG A 101 0.71 -10.71 -8.75
N LEU A 102 -0.34 -11.52 -8.69
CA LEU A 102 -0.25 -12.95 -8.97
C LEU A 102 0.15 -13.18 -10.44
N PRO A 103 1.02 -14.17 -10.74
CA PRO A 103 1.28 -14.59 -12.11
C PRO A 103 -0.02 -14.85 -12.87
N GLY A 104 -0.03 -14.53 -14.16
CA GLY A 104 -1.16 -14.87 -15.04
C GLY A 104 -1.25 -16.39 -15.20
N GLY A 105 -2.44 -16.91 -15.48
CA GLY A 105 -2.66 -18.36 -15.60
C GLY A 105 -1.75 -19.03 -16.65
N ASP A 106 -1.54 -18.36 -17.78
CA ASP A 106 -0.68 -18.81 -18.89
C ASP A 106 0.64 -18.01 -18.99
N GLU A 107 0.99 -17.23 -17.96
CA GLU A 107 2.21 -16.43 -17.98
C GLU A 107 3.43 -17.33 -17.72
N ALA A 108 4.40 -17.30 -18.63
CA ALA A 108 5.65 -18.02 -18.45
C ALA A 108 6.46 -17.46 -17.26
N ASP A 109 7.16 -18.33 -16.54
CA ASP A 109 7.99 -17.97 -15.39
C ASP A 109 8.99 -16.84 -15.72
N ASP A 110 9.62 -16.89 -16.90
CA ASP A 110 10.57 -15.87 -17.35
C ASP A 110 9.91 -14.49 -17.54
N ALA A 111 8.66 -14.46 -18.00
CA ALA A 111 7.90 -13.23 -18.16
C ALA A 111 7.53 -12.63 -16.79
N TYR A 112 7.08 -13.47 -15.85
CA TYR A 112 6.81 -13.02 -14.49
C TYR A 112 8.10 -12.55 -13.78
N ALA A 113 9.21 -13.25 -13.97
CA ALA A 113 10.52 -12.88 -13.43
C ALA A 113 11.04 -11.56 -14.03
N ALA A 114 10.75 -11.27 -15.31
CA ALA A 114 11.05 -9.98 -15.93
C ALA A 114 10.22 -8.84 -15.30
N TYR A 115 8.91 -9.03 -15.12
CA TYR A 115 8.05 -8.10 -14.40
C TYR A 115 8.56 -7.82 -12.99
N TYR A 116 8.89 -8.87 -12.23
CA TYR A 116 9.36 -8.75 -10.86
C TYR A 116 10.69 -7.97 -10.78
N ARG A 117 11.64 -8.26 -11.67
CA ARG A 117 12.92 -7.52 -11.75
C ARG A 117 12.75 -6.05 -12.11
N GLN A 118 11.88 -5.73 -13.08
CA GLN A 118 11.58 -4.34 -13.44
C GLN A 118 10.98 -3.58 -12.26
N MET A 119 10.06 -4.21 -11.52
CA MET A 119 9.49 -3.62 -10.33
C MET A 119 10.53 -3.43 -9.23
N LEU A 120 11.40 -4.41 -8.95
CA LEU A 120 12.48 -4.23 -7.97
C LEU A 120 13.40 -3.07 -8.33
N ALA A 121 13.79 -2.93 -9.61
CA ALA A 121 14.61 -1.83 -10.07
C ALA A 121 13.92 -0.46 -9.90
N ALA A 122 12.62 -0.38 -10.19
CA ALA A 122 11.85 0.85 -10.02
C ALA A 122 11.67 1.25 -8.54
N LEU A 123 11.73 0.29 -7.63
CA LEU A 123 11.55 0.49 -6.18
C LEU A 123 12.86 0.65 -5.42
N ASP A 124 14.02 0.50 -6.06
CA ASP A 124 15.35 0.64 -5.45
C ASP A 124 15.53 1.94 -4.62
N PRO A 125 14.98 3.11 -5.02
CA PRO A 125 15.14 4.33 -4.24
C PRO A 125 14.28 4.39 -2.96
N LEU A 126 13.36 3.45 -2.75
CA LEU A 126 12.50 3.43 -1.57
C LEU A 126 13.28 2.97 -0.32
N PRO A 127 12.81 3.36 0.88
CA PRO A 127 13.25 2.77 2.13
C PRO A 127 12.82 1.28 2.20
N THR A 128 12.93 0.67 3.39
CA THR A 128 12.54 -0.74 3.58
C THR A 128 11.13 -1.01 3.03
N THR A 129 11.07 -1.78 1.96
CA THR A 129 9.84 -2.05 1.21
C THR A 129 9.36 -3.47 1.45
N VAL A 130 8.10 -3.60 1.87
CA VAL A 130 7.42 -4.88 2.06
C VAL A 130 6.59 -5.17 0.82
N LEU A 131 7.06 -6.13 0.02
CA LEU A 131 6.31 -6.68 -1.10
C LEU A 131 5.42 -7.81 -0.60
N ALA A 132 4.11 -7.62 -0.70
CA ALA A 132 3.13 -8.53 -0.12
C ALA A 132 2.23 -9.16 -1.18
N MET A 133 2.05 -10.48 -1.07
CA MET A 133 1.11 -11.26 -1.86
C MET A 133 0.33 -12.18 -0.93
N ALA A 134 -0.97 -11.94 -0.78
CA ALA A 134 -1.84 -12.84 -0.04
C ALA A 134 -2.08 -14.14 -0.85
N ALA A 135 -1.65 -15.28 -0.30
CA ALA A 135 -1.61 -16.57 -0.99
C ALA A 135 -2.99 -17.11 -1.42
N GLU A 136 -4.07 -16.97 -0.62
CA GLU A 136 -5.44 -17.38 -0.98
C GLU A 136 -6.49 -16.85 0.04
N SER A 137 -7.78 -17.21 -0.10
CA SER A 137 -8.99 -16.56 0.48
C SER A 137 -9.14 -16.63 2.01
N VAL A 138 -8.11 -16.25 2.75
CA VAL A 138 -8.30 -15.85 4.13
C VAL A 138 -9.03 -14.52 4.11
N ASP A 139 -10.19 -14.47 4.75
CA ASP A 139 -10.90 -13.22 4.99
C ASP A 139 -10.11 -12.41 6.03
N PHE A 140 -9.07 -11.71 5.57
CA PHE A 140 -8.32 -10.81 6.43
C PHE A 140 -9.18 -9.63 6.93
N GLN A 141 -10.31 -9.33 6.27
CA GLN A 141 -11.26 -8.35 6.79
C GLN A 141 -11.92 -8.87 8.07
N SER A 142 -12.19 -10.19 8.17
CA SER A 142 -12.72 -10.80 9.40
C SER A 142 -11.82 -10.61 10.62
N ILE A 143 -10.50 -10.50 10.46
CA ILE A 143 -9.58 -10.24 11.58
C ILE A 143 -9.87 -8.89 12.23
N PHE A 144 -10.41 -7.94 11.46
CA PHE A 144 -10.81 -6.62 11.92
C PHE A 144 -12.29 -6.53 12.30
N SER A 145 -13.07 -7.57 12.01
CA SER A 145 -14.48 -7.68 12.34
C SER A 145 -14.65 -8.55 13.58
N THR A 146 -15.19 -8.00 14.66
CA THR A 146 -15.70 -8.81 15.77
C THR A 146 -17.17 -9.09 15.49
N GLU A 147 -17.54 -10.34 15.25
CA GLU A 147 -18.92 -10.77 15.50
C GLU A 147 -19.25 -10.46 16.96
N ALA A 148 -20.31 -9.68 17.16
CA ALA A 148 -21.01 -9.55 18.43
C ALA A 148 -22.43 -10.07 18.22
#